data_AF-A0A8J6C454-F1
#
_entry.id   AF-A0A8J6C454-F1
#
_cell.length_a   1.000
_cell.length_b   1.000
_cell.length_c   1.000
_cell.angle_alpha   90.00
_cell.angle_beta   90.00
_cell.angle_gamma   90.00
#
_symmetry.space_group_name_H-M   'P 1'
#
loop_
_entity.id
_entity.type
_entity.pdbx_description
1 polymer ?
#
loop_
_entity_poly.entity_id
_entity_poly.type
_entity_poly.pdbx_seq_one_letter_code
_entity_poly.pdbx_strand_id
1 'polypeptide(L)'
;MSVRAAAAAALRPSLRHLRGESWLSGPRDARWWTARKPVAGAPGFGDDGRVRALPALDVSKLTRESVQRYMDNAWLADDTLFAALDGEEAFLAPPWHDLRRPQVFYYGHSAAFYVNVLVRGGVLADADRVDPSFERIFEAGVDEQPGDDMSINRSLWPAVADVLAYRREVHALVSRVIEREVGPLQGARVPPVDSAHPLWALLMTIEHQRVHTETSSVLFREMPTHLLQPSLHFAPVHPSAQRPCASPTPREGVDFRPAQLLPNRGGHVELGRRGEPEFGWDLEYGRRVVDVPPFEICNSLVSNGEFHRFVAEGGYARERYWPAEGWAWREAVGASAPQFWAAGGGLRLLLSKAPMQWDWPVVVNRHEAMAYCAWRSEVEDLAPPVAYRPPTEAELALLRAQNAAQAAAAGAADDGLGDANGGLRWSSEAPVDAMRAARTGHHDLLGNVWQHCTDEAAPLDGFEPHRLYPAYSEPMFDGRHFILTGGSFATGGAFCSARTRNYFRPHFFQHAGFRLARTLR
;
A
#
# COMPACT_ATOMS: atom_id res chain seq x y z
N MET A 1 -16.73 15.48 -22.78
CA MET A 1 -16.45 14.16 -22.14
C MET A 1 -15.17 14.33 -21.33
N SER A 2 -15.12 13.92 -20.05
CA SER A 2 -13.87 13.94 -19.29
C SER A 2 -12.83 13.04 -19.98
N VAL A 3 -11.54 13.40 -19.91
CA VAL A 3 -10.41 12.56 -20.37
C VAL A 3 -10.56 11.13 -19.83
N ARG A 4 -11.02 10.98 -18.59
CA ARG A 4 -11.29 9.68 -17.96
C ARG A 4 -12.39 8.87 -18.67
N ALA A 5 -13.47 9.53 -19.08
CA ALA A 5 -14.57 8.88 -19.79
C ALA A 5 -14.16 8.47 -21.21
N ALA A 6 -13.28 9.24 -21.85
CA ALA A 6 -12.70 8.89 -23.15
C ALA A 6 -11.70 7.74 -23.03
N ALA A 7 -10.85 7.73 -22.00
CA ALA A 7 -9.91 6.64 -21.73
C ALA A 7 -10.62 5.32 -21.37
N ALA A 8 -11.65 5.36 -20.52
CA ALA A 8 -12.49 4.20 -20.23
C ALA A 8 -13.18 3.63 -21.48
N ALA A 9 -13.56 4.48 -22.45
CA ALA A 9 -14.11 4.03 -23.73
C ALA A 9 -13.04 3.44 -24.66
N ALA A 10 -11.79 3.92 -24.59
CA ALA A 10 -10.66 3.47 -25.40
C ALA A 10 -10.09 2.10 -24.97
N LEU A 11 -10.32 1.67 -23.72
CA LEU A 11 -9.86 0.38 -23.18
C LEU A 11 -10.80 -0.80 -23.48
N ARG A 12 -11.92 -0.56 -24.17
CA ARG A 12 -12.87 -1.58 -24.65
C ARG A 12 -12.28 -2.72 -25.52
N PRO A 13 -11.14 -2.59 -26.22
CA PRO A 13 -10.59 -3.70 -26.99
C PRO A 13 -10.23 -4.96 -26.16
N SER A 14 -9.87 -4.83 -24.87
CA SER A 14 -9.63 -5.98 -23.99
C SER A 14 -10.91 -6.78 -23.70
N LEU A 15 -12.08 -6.16 -23.80
CA LEU A 15 -13.39 -6.78 -23.59
C LEU A 15 -13.85 -7.65 -24.78
N ARG A 16 -13.11 -7.66 -25.89
CA ARG A 16 -13.41 -8.53 -27.05
C ARG A 16 -13.19 -10.02 -26.74
N HIS A 17 -12.53 -10.33 -25.63
CA HIS A 17 -12.17 -11.68 -25.22
C HIS A 17 -12.95 -12.19 -24.01
N LEU A 18 -14.04 -11.51 -23.61
CA LEU A 18 -14.93 -12.02 -22.58
C LEU A 18 -15.48 -13.39 -22.99
N ARG A 19 -15.30 -14.37 -22.12
CA ARG A 19 -15.72 -15.76 -22.31
C ARG A 19 -17.15 -16.00 -21.81
N GLY A 20 -17.76 -15.02 -21.16
CA GLY A 20 -19.11 -15.13 -20.62
C GLY A 20 -19.15 -15.89 -19.29
N GLU A 21 -18.12 -15.72 -18.46
CA GLU A 21 -18.00 -16.37 -17.15
C GLU A 21 -19.01 -15.80 -16.14
N SER A 22 -20.30 -16.11 -16.31
CA SER A 22 -21.40 -15.54 -15.50
C SER A 22 -21.34 -15.89 -14.01
N TRP A 23 -20.59 -16.93 -13.65
CA TRP A 23 -20.32 -17.31 -12.26
C TRP A 23 -19.42 -16.29 -11.53
N LEU A 24 -18.80 -15.36 -12.25
CA LEU A 24 -18.05 -14.24 -11.71
C LEU A 24 -18.92 -13.07 -11.25
N SER A 25 -20.24 -13.13 -11.43
CA SER A 25 -21.15 -12.11 -10.90
C SER A 25 -21.84 -12.56 -9.61
N GLY A 26 -22.00 -11.62 -8.67
CA GLY A 26 -22.63 -11.87 -7.39
C GLY A 26 -21.79 -12.69 -6.39
N PRO A 27 -22.40 -13.12 -5.27
CA PRO A 27 -21.70 -13.75 -4.16
C PRO A 27 -20.89 -14.98 -4.57
N ARG A 28 -19.68 -15.09 -4.02
CA ARG A 28 -18.74 -16.17 -4.30
C ARG A 28 -19.15 -17.48 -3.61
N ASP A 29 -19.26 -18.55 -4.40
CA ASP A 29 -19.48 -19.90 -3.87
C ASP A 29 -18.16 -20.55 -3.38
N ALA A 30 -18.25 -21.79 -2.89
CA ALA A 30 -17.12 -22.52 -2.33
C ALA A 30 -15.94 -22.71 -3.30
N ARG A 31 -16.18 -22.67 -4.62
CA ARG A 31 -15.18 -22.79 -5.69
C ARG A 31 -14.39 -21.50 -5.93
N TRP A 32 -14.64 -20.44 -5.18
CA TRP A 32 -13.82 -19.23 -5.25
C TRP A 32 -12.54 -19.35 -4.42
N TRP A 33 -12.64 -19.95 -3.23
CA TRP A 33 -11.54 -19.99 -2.27
C TRP A 33 -10.45 -20.96 -2.73
N THR A 34 -9.22 -20.46 -2.82
CA THR A 34 -8.05 -21.17 -3.36
C THR A 34 -7.22 -21.86 -2.28
N ALA A 35 -7.36 -21.43 -1.02
CA ALA A 35 -6.64 -21.98 0.13
C ALA A 35 -7.58 -22.34 1.30
N ARG A 36 -7.99 -21.33 2.09
CA ARG A 36 -8.94 -21.45 3.20
C ARG A 36 -10.22 -20.71 2.89
N LYS A 37 -11.33 -21.17 3.47
CA LYS A 37 -12.63 -20.46 3.44
C LYS A 37 -12.72 -19.48 4.62
N PRO A 38 -13.45 -18.36 4.48
CA PRO A 38 -13.69 -17.40 5.56
C PRO A 38 -14.72 -17.95 6.57
N VAL A 39 -14.28 -18.91 7.38
CA VAL A 39 -15.09 -19.55 8.43
C VAL A 39 -14.36 -19.51 9.76
N ALA A 40 -15.08 -19.75 10.86
CA ALA A 40 -14.48 -19.79 12.20
C ALA A 40 -13.25 -20.72 12.25
N GLY A 41 -12.16 -20.23 12.83
CA GLY A 41 -10.86 -20.92 12.90
C GLY A 41 -9.91 -20.63 11.73
N ALA A 42 -10.37 -20.00 10.64
CA ALA A 42 -9.49 -19.56 9.57
C ALA A 42 -8.51 -18.47 10.04
N PRO A 43 -7.24 -18.48 9.61
CA PRO A 43 -6.24 -17.50 10.04
C PRO A 43 -6.63 -16.05 9.74
N GLY A 44 -6.72 -15.22 10.78
CA GLY A 44 -7.10 -13.81 10.68
C GLY A 44 -8.60 -13.56 10.46
N PHE A 45 -9.44 -14.59 10.48
CA PHE A 45 -10.90 -14.44 10.47
C PHE A 45 -11.41 -14.20 11.89
N GLY A 46 -11.95 -13.00 12.13
CA GLY A 46 -12.47 -12.60 13.44
C GLY A 46 -13.90 -13.09 13.69
N ASP A 47 -14.31 -13.04 14.96
CA ASP A 47 -15.67 -13.40 15.40
C ASP A 47 -16.76 -12.50 14.77
N ASP A 48 -16.37 -11.32 14.29
CA ASP A 48 -17.21 -10.40 13.52
C ASP A 48 -17.39 -10.80 12.04
N GLY A 49 -16.82 -11.94 11.64
CA GLY A 49 -16.91 -12.49 10.29
C GLY A 49 -15.98 -11.83 9.27
N ARG A 50 -14.93 -11.14 9.74
CA ARG A 50 -14.06 -10.29 8.91
C ARG A 50 -12.62 -10.79 8.88
N VAL A 51 -12.02 -10.78 7.70
CA VAL A 51 -10.61 -11.13 7.48
C VAL A 51 -9.72 -9.93 7.76
N ARG A 52 -8.70 -10.13 8.58
CA ARG A 52 -7.63 -9.17 8.90
C ARG A 52 -6.27 -9.78 8.60
N ALA A 53 -5.29 -8.94 8.29
CA ALA A 53 -3.93 -9.40 8.14
C ALA A 53 -3.38 -9.84 9.51
N LEU A 54 -2.69 -10.98 9.55
CA LEU A 54 -1.90 -11.35 10.72
C LEU A 54 -0.66 -10.43 10.85
N PRO A 55 -0.17 -10.20 12.07
CA PRO A 55 1.13 -9.54 12.28
C PRO A 55 2.26 -10.29 11.59
N ALA A 56 3.34 -9.56 11.27
CA ALA A 56 4.56 -10.13 10.70
C ALA A 56 5.12 -11.27 11.57
N LEU A 57 5.72 -12.27 10.93
CA LEU A 57 6.36 -13.38 11.63
C LEU A 57 7.68 -12.95 12.27
N ASP A 58 7.93 -13.44 13.48
CA ASP A 58 9.26 -13.44 14.09
C ASP A 58 10.09 -14.58 13.47
N VAL A 59 11.04 -14.23 12.62
CA VAL A 59 11.90 -15.17 11.86
C VAL A 59 12.81 -15.98 12.77
N SER A 60 12.99 -15.59 14.03
CA SER A 60 13.74 -16.37 15.02
C SER A 60 12.89 -17.44 15.72
N LYS A 61 11.57 -17.42 15.54
CA LYS A 61 10.59 -18.30 16.23
C LYS A 61 9.63 -19.00 15.26
N LEU A 62 10.08 -19.26 14.04
CA LEU A 62 9.26 -19.91 13.02
C LEU A 62 8.87 -21.33 13.45
N THR A 63 7.61 -21.67 13.27
CA THR A 63 7.11 -23.04 13.32
C THR A 63 6.35 -23.33 12.04
N ARG A 64 6.24 -24.61 11.67
CA ARG A 64 5.41 -25.03 10.54
C ARG A 64 4.00 -24.42 10.62
N GLU A 65 3.40 -24.45 11.81
CA GLU A 65 2.07 -23.90 12.02
C GLU A 65 2.03 -22.38 11.85
N SER A 66 2.98 -21.63 12.40
CA SER A 66 2.97 -20.17 12.26
C SER A 66 3.15 -19.74 10.82
N VAL A 67 4.06 -20.38 10.07
CA VAL A 67 4.29 -20.09 8.64
C VAL A 67 3.08 -20.47 7.79
N GLN A 68 2.51 -21.67 7.98
CA GLN A 68 1.31 -22.10 7.25
C GLN A 68 0.13 -21.17 7.52
N ARG A 69 -0.11 -20.80 8.79
CA ARG A 69 -1.19 -19.87 9.16
C ARG A 69 -0.99 -18.49 8.54
N TYR A 70 0.25 -18.02 8.47
CA TYR A 70 0.60 -16.74 7.89
C TYR A 70 0.40 -16.71 6.37
N MET A 71 0.81 -17.77 5.67
CA MET A 71 0.52 -17.96 4.24
C MET A 71 -0.99 -18.08 3.98
N ASP A 72 -1.69 -18.95 4.72
CA ASP A 72 -3.13 -19.15 4.57
C ASP A 72 -3.92 -17.85 4.78
N ASN A 73 -3.46 -16.97 5.69
CA ASN A 73 -4.03 -15.65 5.90
C ASN A 73 -3.80 -14.70 4.70
N ALA A 74 -2.59 -14.69 4.11
CA ALA A 74 -2.30 -13.87 2.93
C ALA A 74 -3.18 -14.29 1.73
N TRP A 75 -3.31 -15.60 1.51
CA TRP A 75 -4.20 -16.17 0.50
C TRP A 75 -5.67 -15.85 0.74
N LEU A 76 -6.14 -15.97 1.99
CA LEU A 76 -7.51 -15.62 2.34
C LEU A 76 -7.79 -14.12 2.16
N ALA A 77 -6.83 -13.25 2.49
CA ALA A 77 -6.97 -11.80 2.30
C ALA A 77 -7.10 -11.44 0.81
N ASP A 78 -6.24 -12.00 -0.05
CA ASP A 78 -6.33 -11.85 -1.51
C ASP A 78 -7.68 -12.36 -2.03
N ASP A 79 -8.06 -13.61 -1.74
CA ASP A 79 -9.32 -14.17 -2.22
C ASP A 79 -10.52 -13.34 -1.74
N THR A 80 -10.46 -12.79 -0.53
CA THR A 80 -11.53 -11.92 0.00
C THR A 80 -11.60 -10.57 -0.70
N LEU A 81 -10.46 -9.99 -1.07
CA LEU A 81 -10.39 -8.77 -1.87
C LEU A 81 -10.95 -9.03 -3.27
N PHE A 82 -10.42 -10.02 -4.00
CA PHE A 82 -10.82 -10.33 -5.37
C PHE A 82 -12.25 -10.89 -5.48
N ALA A 83 -12.81 -11.43 -4.39
CA ALA A 83 -14.24 -11.76 -4.30
C ALA A 83 -15.14 -10.53 -4.55
N ALA A 84 -14.64 -9.32 -4.32
CA ALA A 84 -15.37 -8.08 -4.49
C ALA A 84 -15.46 -7.60 -5.96
N LEU A 85 -14.75 -8.23 -6.90
CA LEU A 85 -14.93 -7.94 -8.33
C LEU A 85 -16.27 -8.52 -8.80
N ASP A 86 -17.00 -7.80 -9.65
CA ASP A 86 -18.30 -8.23 -10.19
C ASP A 86 -18.23 -8.41 -11.70
N GLY A 87 -18.36 -9.66 -12.15
CA GLY A 87 -18.28 -10.07 -13.55
C GLY A 87 -16.86 -10.22 -14.08
N GLU A 88 -16.74 -10.86 -15.25
CA GLU A 88 -15.46 -11.11 -15.94
C GLU A 88 -14.76 -9.82 -16.37
N GLU A 89 -15.53 -8.79 -16.74
CA GLU A 89 -15.00 -7.47 -17.11
C GLU A 89 -14.14 -6.85 -16.00
N ALA A 90 -14.55 -6.99 -14.74
CA ALA A 90 -13.80 -6.48 -13.59
C ALA A 90 -12.38 -7.08 -13.47
N PHE A 91 -12.18 -8.30 -14.00
CA PHE A 91 -10.87 -8.96 -14.02
C PHE A 91 -10.00 -8.52 -15.20
N LEU A 92 -10.62 -8.21 -16.34
CA LEU A 92 -9.93 -8.02 -17.62
C LEU A 92 -9.80 -6.55 -18.05
N ALA A 93 -10.54 -5.64 -17.41
CA ALA A 93 -10.41 -4.20 -17.65
C ALA A 93 -9.11 -3.68 -17.03
N PRO A 94 -8.16 -3.13 -17.82
CA PRO A 94 -7.02 -2.43 -17.27
C PRO A 94 -7.47 -1.08 -16.66
N PRO A 95 -6.69 -0.51 -15.72
CA PRO A 95 -6.92 0.83 -15.21
C PRO A 95 -6.93 1.90 -16.31
N TRP A 96 -7.70 2.96 -16.10
CA TRP A 96 -7.99 4.00 -17.09
C TRP A 96 -6.74 4.71 -17.66
N HIS A 97 -5.64 4.73 -16.91
CA HIS A 97 -4.40 5.39 -17.30
C HIS A 97 -3.47 4.50 -18.13
N ASP A 98 -3.78 3.20 -18.29
CA ASP A 98 -2.99 2.23 -19.08
C ASP A 98 -1.51 2.09 -18.65
N LEU A 99 -1.20 2.40 -17.38
CA LEU A 99 0.13 2.26 -16.76
C LEU A 99 0.24 1.02 -15.85
N ARG A 100 -0.86 0.28 -15.71
CA ARG A 100 -0.98 -0.91 -14.85
C ARG A 100 -1.76 -1.97 -15.60
N ARG A 101 -1.67 -3.21 -15.13
CA ARG A 101 -2.26 -4.39 -15.78
C ARG A 101 -3.70 -4.64 -15.27
N PRO A 102 -4.51 -5.49 -15.92
CA PRO A 102 -5.82 -5.89 -15.40
C PRO A 102 -5.71 -6.72 -14.12
N GLN A 103 -6.82 -6.89 -13.39
CA GLN A 103 -6.81 -7.60 -12.11
C GLN A 103 -6.48 -9.09 -12.22
N VAL A 104 -6.82 -9.74 -13.35
CA VAL A 104 -6.41 -11.13 -13.60
C VAL A 104 -4.89 -11.30 -13.54
N PHE A 105 -4.13 -10.27 -13.96
CA PHE A 105 -2.68 -10.28 -13.82
C PHE A 105 -2.28 -10.31 -12.36
N TYR A 106 -2.77 -9.38 -11.52
CA TYR A 106 -2.40 -9.33 -10.11
C TYR A 106 -2.82 -10.59 -9.34
N TYR A 107 -3.96 -11.18 -9.71
CA TYR A 107 -4.43 -12.43 -9.10
C TYR A 107 -3.54 -13.63 -9.46
N GLY A 108 -3.04 -13.71 -10.70
CA GLY A 108 -2.09 -14.75 -11.10
C GLY A 108 -0.65 -14.48 -10.62
N HIS A 109 -0.25 -13.22 -10.63
CA HIS A 109 1.10 -12.74 -10.33
C HIS A 109 1.56 -13.09 -8.92
N SER A 110 0.72 -12.90 -7.90
CA SER A 110 1.13 -13.25 -6.55
C SER A 110 1.46 -14.74 -6.42
N ALA A 111 0.71 -15.63 -7.09
CA ALA A 111 0.98 -17.08 -7.11
C ALA A 111 2.20 -17.45 -7.98
N ALA A 112 2.34 -16.86 -9.17
CA ALA A 112 3.50 -17.08 -10.03
C ALA A 112 4.81 -16.68 -9.36
N PHE A 113 4.79 -15.61 -8.55
CA PHE A 113 5.93 -15.16 -7.79
C PHE A 113 6.41 -16.20 -6.77
N TYR A 114 5.50 -16.95 -6.10
CA TYR A 114 5.89 -18.07 -5.23
C TYR A 114 6.75 -19.07 -5.99
N VAL A 115 6.27 -19.55 -7.14
CA VAL A 115 6.99 -20.57 -7.90
C VAL A 115 8.33 -20.03 -8.39
N ASN A 116 8.34 -18.86 -9.03
CA ASN A 116 9.54 -18.28 -9.62
C ASN A 116 10.64 -18.02 -8.59
N VAL A 117 10.29 -17.45 -7.42
CA VAL A 117 11.27 -17.15 -6.37
C VAL A 117 11.72 -18.39 -5.62
N LEU A 118 10.83 -19.38 -5.38
CA LEU A 118 11.23 -20.64 -4.78
C LEU A 118 12.15 -21.46 -5.69
N VAL A 119 11.94 -21.45 -7.01
CA VAL A 119 12.86 -22.05 -7.99
C VAL A 119 14.20 -21.32 -7.99
N ARG A 120 14.19 -19.99 -8.09
CA ARG A 120 15.41 -19.17 -8.06
C ARG A 120 16.20 -19.35 -6.75
N GLY A 121 15.50 -19.53 -5.64
CA GLY A 121 16.09 -19.79 -4.33
C GLY A 121 16.59 -21.23 -4.12
N GLY A 122 16.33 -22.14 -5.07
CA GLY A 122 16.69 -23.55 -4.95
C GLY A 122 15.83 -24.34 -3.94
N VAL A 123 14.73 -23.76 -3.47
CA VAL A 123 13.76 -24.43 -2.58
C VAL A 123 12.83 -25.35 -3.39
N LEU A 124 12.57 -25.00 -4.64
CA LEU A 124 11.80 -25.79 -5.58
C LEU A 124 12.68 -26.16 -6.78
N ALA A 125 12.59 -27.39 -7.27
CA ALA A 125 13.27 -27.74 -8.52
C ALA A 125 12.52 -27.16 -9.72
N ASP A 126 13.22 -26.84 -10.80
CA ASP A 126 12.59 -26.33 -12.02
C ASP A 126 11.55 -27.30 -12.62
N ALA A 127 11.77 -28.61 -12.44
CA ALA A 127 10.84 -29.66 -12.86
C ALA A 127 9.54 -29.71 -12.03
N ASP A 128 9.49 -29.06 -10.86
CA ASP A 128 8.34 -29.05 -9.96
C ASP A 128 7.45 -27.81 -10.14
N ARG A 129 7.68 -27.01 -11.19
CA ARG A 129 6.81 -25.89 -11.59
C ARG A 129 5.38 -26.36 -11.84
N VAL A 130 4.41 -25.49 -11.57
CA VAL A 130 2.99 -25.83 -11.69
C VAL A 130 2.53 -25.60 -13.14
N ASP A 131 2.79 -24.41 -13.68
CA ASP A 131 2.50 -24.07 -15.07
C ASP A 131 3.51 -23.03 -15.55
N PRO A 132 4.57 -23.46 -16.27
CA PRO A 132 5.61 -22.56 -16.77
C PRO A 132 5.10 -21.45 -17.70
N SER A 133 3.92 -21.63 -18.32
CA SER A 133 3.32 -20.60 -19.18
C SER A 133 2.70 -19.49 -18.35
N PHE A 134 1.95 -19.84 -17.30
CA PHE A 134 1.38 -18.87 -16.37
C PHE A 134 2.47 -18.15 -15.58
N GLU A 135 3.47 -18.91 -15.13
CA GLU A 135 4.61 -18.39 -14.40
C GLU A 135 5.43 -17.36 -15.20
N ARG A 136 5.39 -17.45 -16.53
CA ARG A 136 5.98 -16.47 -17.45
C ARG A 136 5.05 -15.28 -17.73
N ILE A 137 3.78 -15.53 -18.05
CA ILE A 137 2.81 -14.48 -18.37
C ILE A 137 2.62 -13.52 -17.19
N PHE A 138 2.70 -14.05 -15.97
CA PHE A 138 2.58 -13.28 -14.75
C PHE A 138 3.92 -12.88 -14.11
N GLU A 139 5.08 -13.09 -14.74
CA GLU A 139 6.39 -12.78 -14.14
C GLU A 139 6.68 -11.27 -14.08
N ALA A 140 6.09 -10.49 -14.99
CA ALA A 140 6.46 -9.09 -15.20
C ALA A 140 6.40 -8.24 -13.92
N GLY A 141 7.33 -7.28 -13.81
CA GLY A 141 7.28 -6.25 -12.78
C GLY A 141 6.00 -5.42 -12.89
N VAL A 142 5.60 -4.82 -11.76
CA VAL A 142 4.35 -4.06 -11.69
C VAL A 142 4.53 -2.56 -11.75
N ASP A 143 5.72 -2.07 -11.40
CA ASP A 143 6.08 -0.66 -11.55
C ASP A 143 6.57 -0.38 -12.98
N GLU A 144 6.30 0.83 -13.46
CA GLU A 144 6.62 1.23 -14.82
C GLU A 144 8.13 1.39 -15.01
N GLN A 145 8.68 0.59 -15.91
CA GLN A 145 10.06 0.67 -16.37
C GLN A 145 10.16 1.26 -17.78
N PRO A 146 11.22 2.03 -18.09
CA PRO A 146 11.48 2.48 -19.45
C PRO A 146 11.48 1.30 -20.43
N GLY A 147 10.55 1.33 -21.40
CA GLY A 147 10.42 0.27 -22.41
C GLY A 147 9.36 -0.79 -22.11
N ASP A 148 8.61 -0.68 -21.01
CA ASP A 148 7.47 -1.55 -20.75
C ASP A 148 6.44 -1.50 -21.88
N ASP A 149 6.12 -2.67 -22.43
CA ASP A 149 5.11 -2.80 -23.47
C ASP A 149 3.71 -2.96 -22.87
N MET A 150 3.03 -1.83 -22.66
CA MET A 150 1.63 -1.82 -22.20
C MET A 150 0.64 -2.34 -23.25
N SER A 151 1.08 -2.66 -24.49
CA SER A 151 0.23 -3.35 -25.46
C SER A 151 -0.25 -4.72 -24.97
N ILE A 152 0.45 -5.31 -24.01
CA ILE A 152 0.04 -6.53 -23.32
C ILE A 152 -1.32 -6.43 -22.63
N ASN A 153 -1.79 -5.22 -22.27
CA ASN A 153 -3.15 -5.03 -21.76
C ASN A 153 -4.23 -5.39 -22.80
N ARG A 154 -3.85 -5.46 -24.08
CA ARG A 154 -4.71 -5.88 -25.20
C ARG A 154 -4.52 -7.35 -25.57
N SER A 155 -3.61 -8.07 -24.91
CA SER A 155 -3.39 -9.49 -25.13
C SER A 155 -4.49 -10.36 -24.50
N LEU A 156 -4.57 -11.62 -24.94
CA LEU A 156 -5.46 -12.59 -24.34
C LEU A 156 -4.91 -13.03 -22.96
N TRP A 157 -5.57 -12.58 -21.90
CA TRP A 157 -5.31 -13.05 -20.54
C TRP A 157 -5.95 -14.42 -20.29
N PRO A 158 -5.39 -15.28 -19.41
CA PRO A 158 -6.00 -16.56 -19.03
C PRO A 158 -7.43 -16.40 -18.48
N ALA A 159 -8.25 -17.45 -18.55
CA ALA A 159 -9.58 -17.43 -17.95
C ALA A 159 -9.47 -17.36 -16.42
N VAL A 160 -10.44 -16.73 -15.75
CA VAL A 160 -10.37 -16.59 -14.28
C VAL A 160 -10.46 -17.96 -13.61
N ALA A 161 -11.24 -18.89 -14.19
CA ALA A 161 -11.29 -20.28 -13.74
C ALA A 161 -9.92 -20.99 -13.80
N ASP A 162 -9.13 -20.75 -14.85
CA ASP A 162 -7.80 -21.36 -15.00
C ASP A 162 -6.82 -20.75 -13.99
N VAL A 163 -6.87 -19.43 -13.78
CA VAL A 163 -6.04 -18.76 -12.76
C VAL A 163 -6.39 -19.25 -11.36
N LEU A 164 -7.68 -19.48 -11.05
CA LEU A 164 -8.11 -20.08 -9.79
C LEU A 164 -7.57 -21.50 -9.60
N ALA A 165 -7.61 -22.34 -10.65
CA ALA A 165 -7.07 -23.69 -10.61
C ALA A 165 -5.55 -23.67 -10.35
N TYR A 166 -4.82 -22.87 -11.12
CA TYR A 166 -3.39 -22.64 -10.95
C TYR A 166 -3.04 -22.20 -9.52
N ARG A 167 -3.77 -21.21 -9.00
CA ARG A 167 -3.62 -20.69 -7.64
C ARG A 167 -3.77 -21.78 -6.57
N ARG A 168 -4.75 -22.68 -6.70
CA ARG A 168 -4.92 -23.83 -5.77
C ARG A 168 -3.72 -24.77 -5.81
N GLU A 169 -3.24 -25.07 -7.00
CA GLU A 169 -2.11 -25.98 -7.19
C GLU A 169 -0.83 -25.38 -6.59
N VAL A 170 -0.59 -24.08 -6.79
CA VAL A 170 0.50 -23.34 -6.15
C VAL A 170 0.36 -23.35 -4.63
N HIS A 171 -0.82 -23.04 -4.07
CA HIS A 171 -1.01 -23.09 -2.61
C HIS A 171 -0.73 -24.48 -2.02
N ALA A 172 -1.21 -25.53 -2.69
CA ALA A 172 -0.97 -26.91 -2.29
C ALA A 172 0.53 -27.29 -2.39
N LEU A 173 1.22 -26.83 -3.43
CA LEU A 173 2.66 -27.00 -3.61
C LEU A 173 3.44 -26.32 -2.49
N VAL A 174 3.18 -25.04 -2.22
CA VAL A 174 3.88 -24.28 -1.19
C VAL A 174 3.58 -24.83 0.20
N SER A 175 2.37 -25.34 0.45
CA SER A 175 2.06 -26.05 1.71
C SER A 175 2.93 -27.30 1.89
N ARG A 176 3.22 -28.06 0.83
CA ARG A 176 4.18 -29.18 0.88
C ARG A 176 5.61 -28.71 1.12
N VAL A 177 6.00 -27.57 0.54
CA VAL A 177 7.30 -26.93 0.82
C VAL A 177 7.40 -26.54 2.29
N ILE A 178 6.36 -25.94 2.88
CA ILE A 178 6.33 -25.60 4.32
C ILE A 178 6.49 -26.85 5.18
N GLU A 179 5.76 -27.93 4.88
CA GLU A 179 5.89 -29.20 5.60
C GLU A 179 7.33 -29.74 5.52
N ARG A 180 7.92 -29.74 4.32
CA ARG A 180 9.26 -30.29 4.07
C ARG A 180 10.39 -29.46 4.68
N GLU A 181 10.35 -28.15 4.51
CA GLU A 181 11.44 -27.24 4.86
C GLU A 181 11.34 -26.69 6.28
N VAL A 182 10.12 -26.48 6.79
CA VAL A 182 9.86 -25.90 8.12
C VAL A 182 9.47 -26.95 9.14
N GLY A 183 8.81 -28.04 8.73
CA GLY A 183 8.42 -29.15 9.62
C GLY A 183 9.58 -29.70 10.46
N PRO A 184 10.74 -30.03 9.88
CA PRO A 184 11.91 -30.53 10.63
C PRO A 184 12.51 -29.54 11.63
N LEU A 185 12.17 -28.25 11.53
CA LEU A 185 12.67 -27.21 12.42
C LEU A 185 11.85 -27.10 13.72
N GLN A 186 10.74 -27.85 13.85
CA GLN A 186 9.94 -27.87 15.08
C GLN A 186 10.72 -28.48 16.25
N GLY A 187 10.94 -27.68 17.31
CA GLY A 187 11.64 -28.11 18.53
C GLY A 187 13.17 -27.97 18.50
N ALA A 188 13.75 -27.61 17.35
CA ALA A 188 15.15 -27.19 17.24
C ALA A 188 15.26 -25.66 17.32
N ARG A 189 16.40 -25.14 17.81
CA ARG A 189 16.70 -23.70 17.67
C ARG A 189 16.93 -23.45 16.17
N VAL A 190 15.96 -22.82 15.51
CA VAL A 190 16.11 -22.44 14.10
C VAL A 190 17.34 -21.55 14.00
N PRO A 191 18.37 -21.89 13.20
CA PRO A 191 19.42 -20.92 12.91
C PRO A 191 18.75 -19.67 12.33
N PRO A 192 19.23 -18.44 12.64
CA PRO A 192 18.58 -17.23 12.18
C PRO A 192 18.27 -17.32 10.67
N VAL A 193 16.99 -17.23 10.31
CA VAL A 193 16.59 -17.19 8.89
C VAL A 193 16.92 -15.80 8.40
N ASP A 194 18.15 -15.62 7.94
CA ASP A 194 18.62 -14.41 7.28
C ASP A 194 18.43 -14.49 5.75
N SER A 195 18.83 -13.43 5.04
CA SER A 195 18.71 -13.32 3.58
C SER A 195 19.48 -14.40 2.79
N ALA A 196 20.42 -15.10 3.42
CA ALA A 196 21.14 -16.21 2.80
C ALA A 196 20.37 -17.54 2.93
N HIS A 197 19.54 -17.70 3.96
CA HIS A 197 18.80 -18.92 4.23
C HIS A 197 17.71 -19.21 3.16
N PRO A 198 17.55 -20.45 2.66
CA PRO A 198 16.55 -20.76 1.63
C PRO A 198 15.10 -20.40 2.01
N LEU A 199 14.73 -20.56 3.30
CA LEU A 199 13.41 -20.13 3.81
C LEU A 199 13.14 -18.62 3.67
N TRP A 200 14.16 -17.79 3.44
CA TRP A 200 13.95 -16.38 3.11
C TRP A 200 13.14 -16.22 1.81
N ALA A 201 13.34 -17.11 0.84
CA ALA A 201 12.54 -17.16 -0.39
C ALA A 201 11.05 -17.35 -0.07
N LEU A 202 10.73 -18.27 0.84
CA LEU A 202 9.36 -18.52 1.27
C LEU A 202 8.76 -17.30 1.97
N LEU A 203 9.47 -16.69 2.92
CA LEU A 203 8.98 -15.49 3.61
C LEU A 203 8.77 -14.33 2.62
N MET A 204 9.72 -14.10 1.71
CA MET A 204 9.62 -13.09 0.66
C MET A 204 8.37 -13.30 -0.19
N THR A 205 8.05 -14.52 -0.57
CA THR A 205 6.85 -14.80 -1.39
C THR A 205 5.55 -14.50 -0.66
N ILE A 206 5.48 -14.76 0.65
CA ILE A 206 4.31 -14.43 1.47
C ILE A 206 4.17 -12.91 1.65
N GLU A 207 5.28 -12.21 1.94
CA GLU A 207 5.27 -10.75 2.09
C GLU A 207 4.96 -10.06 0.76
N HIS A 208 5.52 -10.53 -0.36
CA HIS A 208 5.22 -10.05 -1.70
C HIS A 208 3.73 -10.12 -2.01
N GLN A 209 3.07 -11.23 -1.69
CA GLN A 209 1.63 -11.35 -1.86
C GLN A 209 0.87 -10.25 -1.11
N ARG A 210 1.28 -9.92 0.12
CA ARG A 210 0.65 -8.84 0.92
C ARG A 210 0.84 -7.47 0.28
N VAL A 211 2.00 -7.19 -0.31
CA VAL A 211 2.24 -5.98 -1.11
C VAL A 211 1.26 -5.90 -2.30
N HIS A 212 0.98 -7.04 -2.94
CA HIS A 212 0.02 -7.12 -4.03
C HIS A 212 -1.44 -7.03 -3.60
N THR A 213 -1.79 -7.50 -2.39
CA THR A 213 -3.11 -7.25 -1.79
C THR A 213 -3.36 -5.74 -1.69
N GLU A 214 -2.38 -4.99 -1.16
CA GLU A 214 -2.47 -3.53 -1.04
C GLU A 214 -2.52 -2.85 -2.42
N THR A 215 -1.61 -3.20 -3.33
CA THR A 215 -1.57 -2.65 -4.69
C THR A 215 -2.90 -2.84 -5.40
N SER A 216 -3.47 -4.05 -5.35
CA SER A 216 -4.75 -4.36 -5.98
C SER A 216 -5.89 -3.55 -5.36
N SER A 217 -5.85 -3.30 -4.05
CA SER A 217 -6.86 -2.48 -3.38
C SER A 217 -6.88 -1.02 -3.86
N VAL A 218 -5.72 -0.44 -4.21
CA VAL A 218 -5.66 0.89 -4.83
C VAL A 218 -6.35 0.87 -6.19
N LEU A 219 -6.05 -0.14 -7.02
CA LEU A 219 -6.63 -0.27 -8.35
C LEU A 219 -8.15 -0.51 -8.30
N PHE A 220 -8.64 -1.27 -7.32
CA PHE A 220 -10.08 -1.44 -7.10
C PHE A 220 -10.77 -0.11 -6.79
N ARG A 221 -10.11 0.75 -5.99
CA ARG A 221 -10.64 2.08 -5.67
C ARG A 221 -10.75 2.96 -6.92
N GLU A 222 -9.85 2.80 -7.88
CA GLU A 222 -9.90 3.49 -9.17
C GLU A 222 -10.96 2.94 -10.15
N MET A 223 -11.41 1.70 -9.95
CA MET A 223 -12.41 1.10 -10.83
C MET A 223 -13.78 1.76 -10.73
N PRO A 224 -14.55 1.76 -11.84
CA PRO A 224 -15.98 2.02 -11.80
C PRO A 224 -16.70 1.13 -10.79
N THR A 225 -17.59 1.72 -10.00
CA THR A 225 -18.27 1.01 -8.90
C THR A 225 -19.17 -0.13 -9.35
N HIS A 226 -19.61 -0.17 -10.61
CA HIS A 226 -20.45 -1.24 -11.15
C HIS A 226 -19.65 -2.53 -11.44
N LEU A 227 -18.32 -2.46 -11.46
CA LEU A 227 -17.42 -3.61 -11.57
C LEU A 227 -17.07 -4.21 -10.20
N LEU A 228 -17.71 -3.72 -9.14
CA LEU A 228 -17.46 -4.12 -7.76
C LEU A 228 -18.77 -4.48 -7.08
N GLN A 229 -18.69 -5.44 -6.17
CA GLN A 229 -19.76 -5.89 -5.31
C GLN A 229 -19.32 -5.84 -3.83
N PRO A 230 -20.27 -5.71 -2.89
CA PRO A 230 -19.96 -5.81 -1.48
C PRO A 230 -19.30 -7.16 -1.13
N SER A 231 -18.25 -7.13 -0.32
CA SER A 231 -17.63 -8.34 0.23
C SER A 231 -18.10 -8.57 1.67
N LEU A 232 -18.71 -9.73 1.92
CA LEU A 232 -19.22 -10.10 3.25
C LEU A 232 -18.11 -10.31 4.28
N HIS A 233 -16.90 -10.65 3.82
CA HIS A 233 -15.78 -11.05 4.69
C HIS A 233 -14.64 -10.04 4.71
N PHE A 234 -14.68 -9.01 3.87
CA PHE A 234 -13.69 -7.94 3.92
C PHE A 234 -13.93 -7.04 5.14
N ALA A 235 -12.87 -6.44 5.66
CA ALA A 235 -12.92 -5.55 6.82
C ALA A 235 -13.99 -4.45 6.64
N PRO A 236 -14.70 -4.04 7.71
CA PRO A 236 -15.69 -2.98 7.61
C PRO A 236 -15.01 -1.64 7.35
N VAL A 237 -15.76 -0.70 6.78
CA VAL A 237 -15.35 0.71 6.70
C VAL A 237 -15.35 1.30 8.12
N HIS A 238 -14.46 2.25 8.39
CA HIS A 238 -14.42 2.92 9.69
C HIS A 238 -15.81 3.51 10.05
N PRO A 239 -16.29 3.38 11.30
CA PRO A 239 -17.65 3.80 11.68
C PRO A 239 -17.98 5.28 11.41
N SER A 240 -16.97 6.16 11.40
CA SER A 240 -17.16 7.57 11.05
C SER A 240 -17.66 7.81 9.63
N ALA A 241 -17.49 6.85 8.70
CA ALA A 241 -17.99 6.98 7.32
C ALA A 241 -19.53 7.12 7.25
N GLN A 242 -20.23 6.73 8.31
CA GLN A 242 -21.69 6.87 8.44
C GLN A 242 -22.11 8.27 8.90
N ARG A 243 -21.16 9.14 9.29
CA ARG A 243 -21.46 10.52 9.68
C ARG A 243 -22.07 11.25 8.48
N PRO A 244 -23.23 11.92 8.65
CA PRO A 244 -23.83 12.68 7.57
C PRO A 244 -22.92 13.86 7.20
N CYS A 245 -22.76 14.10 5.91
CA CYS A 245 -22.10 15.31 5.42
C CYS A 245 -23.16 16.41 5.34
N ALA A 246 -23.14 17.36 6.28
CA ALA A 246 -24.13 18.43 6.36
C ALA A 246 -24.01 19.44 5.20
N SER A 247 -22.81 19.58 4.61
CA SER A 247 -22.51 20.56 3.57
C SER A 247 -21.42 20.06 2.61
N PRO A 248 -21.55 20.32 1.29
CA PRO A 248 -20.48 20.06 0.32
C PRO A 248 -19.29 21.02 0.46
N THR A 249 -19.42 22.06 1.29
CA THR A 249 -18.33 22.98 1.66
C THR A 249 -18.02 22.78 3.14
N PRO A 250 -16.79 22.36 3.49
CA PRO A 250 -16.42 22.09 4.88
C PRO A 250 -16.28 23.39 5.68
N ARG A 251 -16.68 23.36 6.94
CA ARG A 251 -16.45 24.42 7.92
C ARG A 251 -15.36 24.00 8.90
N GLU A 252 -14.30 24.78 8.93
CA GLU A 252 -13.22 24.63 9.90
C GLU A 252 -13.76 24.71 11.34
N GLY A 253 -13.28 23.82 12.21
CA GLY A 253 -13.72 23.72 13.61
C GLY A 253 -15.04 22.95 13.82
N VAL A 254 -15.76 22.62 12.74
CA VAL A 254 -16.99 21.82 12.78
C VAL A 254 -16.83 20.50 12.04
N ASP A 255 -16.48 20.56 10.75
CA ASP A 255 -16.39 19.40 9.87
C ASP A 255 -14.97 18.79 9.85
N PHE A 256 -13.95 19.59 10.17
CA PHE A 256 -12.56 19.18 10.34
C PHE A 256 -11.83 20.16 11.26
N ARG A 257 -10.66 19.76 11.78
CA ARG A 257 -9.75 20.63 12.53
C ARG A 257 -8.42 20.71 11.78
N PRO A 258 -7.86 21.91 11.53
CA PRO A 258 -6.56 22.02 10.90
C PRO A 258 -5.47 21.38 11.75
N ALA A 259 -4.46 20.81 11.07
CA ALA A 259 -3.31 20.28 11.75
C ALA A 259 -2.52 21.40 12.46
N GLN A 260 -1.99 21.09 13.64
CA GLN A 260 -1.14 22.01 14.41
C GLN A 260 0.33 21.73 14.12
N LEU A 261 1.10 22.77 13.82
CA LEU A 261 2.56 22.66 13.73
C LEU A 261 3.15 22.51 15.13
N LEU A 262 3.88 21.42 15.34
CA LEU A 262 4.61 21.16 16.57
C LEU A 262 6.11 21.34 16.32
N PRO A 263 6.82 22.11 17.17
CA PRO A 263 8.25 22.23 17.06
C PRO A 263 8.95 20.95 17.51
N ASN A 264 9.96 20.55 16.76
CA ASN A 264 10.89 19.49 17.10
C ASN A 264 12.31 20.06 17.13
N ARG A 265 13.06 19.75 18.19
CA ARG A 265 14.45 20.23 18.35
C ARG A 265 15.43 19.58 17.38
N GLY A 266 14.97 18.65 16.55
CA GLY A 266 15.84 17.81 15.75
C GLY A 266 16.55 16.77 16.62
N GLY A 267 17.56 16.12 16.06
CA GLY A 267 18.32 15.10 16.74
C GLY A 267 18.97 14.13 15.77
N HIS A 268 19.61 13.11 16.36
CA HIS A 268 20.30 12.09 15.60
C HIS A 268 19.34 10.92 15.37
N VAL A 269 19.17 10.52 14.11
CA VAL A 269 18.39 9.33 13.76
C VAL A 269 19.23 8.41 12.88
N GLU A 270 19.05 7.10 13.05
CA GLU A 270 19.67 6.12 12.17
C GLU A 270 18.60 5.31 11.45
N LEU A 271 18.68 5.35 10.13
CA LEU A 271 17.89 4.54 9.20
C LEU A 271 18.63 3.23 8.91
N GLY A 272 17.84 2.20 8.60
CA GLY A 272 18.34 0.85 8.32
C GLY A 272 18.02 -0.16 9.43
N ARG A 273 17.71 -1.40 9.04
CA ARG A 273 17.42 -2.50 9.96
C ARG A 273 18.65 -2.91 10.76
N ARG A 274 18.45 -3.28 12.02
CA ARG A 274 19.49 -3.64 13.01
C ARG A 274 19.22 -5.01 13.67
N GLY A 275 18.71 -5.97 12.89
CA GLY A 275 18.39 -7.31 13.37
C GLY A 275 17.00 -7.44 14.00
N GLU A 276 16.06 -6.58 13.59
CA GLU A 276 14.64 -6.78 13.89
C GLU A 276 14.20 -8.19 13.48
N PRO A 277 13.33 -8.83 14.28
CA PRO A 277 12.97 -10.23 14.09
C PRO A 277 12.01 -10.44 12.92
N GLU A 278 11.42 -9.40 12.32
CA GLU A 278 10.57 -9.55 11.14
C GLU A 278 11.37 -9.55 9.84
N PHE A 279 10.78 -10.14 8.80
CA PHE A 279 11.27 -9.99 7.42
C PHE A 279 11.50 -8.52 7.06
N GLY A 280 12.54 -8.24 6.28
CA GLY A 280 12.84 -6.92 5.74
C GLY A 280 13.10 -6.98 4.25
N TRP A 281 12.76 -5.92 3.53
CA TRP A 281 13.13 -5.79 2.12
C TRP A 281 14.56 -5.23 1.98
N ASP A 282 15.27 -5.55 0.89
CA ASP A 282 16.67 -5.16 0.69
C ASP A 282 16.96 -3.66 0.90
N LEU A 283 16.07 -2.80 0.41
CA LEU A 283 16.04 -1.34 0.56
C LEU A 283 16.06 -0.87 2.04
N GLU A 284 15.64 -1.72 2.97
CA GLU A 284 15.60 -1.44 4.40
C GLU A 284 16.92 -1.83 5.10
N TYR A 285 17.81 -2.57 4.42
CA TYR A 285 19.13 -2.95 4.94
C TYR A 285 20.21 -1.94 4.54
N GLY A 286 21.32 -1.99 5.27
CA GLY A 286 22.35 -0.96 5.25
C GLY A 286 22.14 0.03 6.39
N ARG A 287 22.85 1.15 6.34
CA ARG A 287 22.86 2.15 7.42
C ARG A 287 22.92 3.55 6.85
N ARG A 288 22.17 4.47 7.46
CA ARG A 288 22.37 5.92 7.24
C ARG A 288 22.11 6.67 8.53
N VAL A 289 23.07 7.46 8.97
CA VAL A 289 22.91 8.36 10.12
C VAL A 289 22.61 9.74 9.59
N VAL A 290 21.59 10.38 10.15
CA VAL A 290 21.16 11.72 9.76
C VAL A 290 21.07 12.59 11.01
N ASP A 291 21.73 13.74 10.97
CA ASP A 291 21.55 14.82 11.92
C ASP A 291 20.38 15.69 11.44
N VAL A 292 19.21 15.45 12.01
CA VAL A 292 17.99 16.18 11.65
C VAL A 292 18.04 17.54 12.34
N PRO A 293 18.06 18.66 11.59
CA PRO A 293 18.04 20.00 12.17
C PRO A 293 16.68 20.29 12.84
N PRO A 294 16.57 21.35 13.67
CA PRO A 294 15.27 21.79 14.19
C PRO A 294 14.26 22.05 13.07
N PHE A 295 13.02 21.62 13.29
CA PHE A 295 11.94 21.70 12.31
C PHE A 295 10.58 21.82 13.01
N GLU A 296 9.56 22.18 12.25
CA GLU A 296 8.16 22.06 12.66
C GLU A 296 7.46 21.07 11.74
N ILE A 297 6.54 20.29 12.29
CA ILE A 297 5.75 19.32 11.54
C ILE A 297 4.34 19.24 12.11
N CYS A 298 3.37 19.05 11.22
CA CYS A 298 1.98 18.92 11.57
C CYS A 298 1.70 17.66 12.41
N ASN A 299 0.96 17.83 13.52
CA ASN A 299 0.57 16.76 14.43
C ASN A 299 -0.34 15.71 13.77
N SER A 300 -1.09 16.07 12.72
CA SER A 300 -1.93 15.17 11.94
C SER A 300 -1.58 15.22 10.44
N LEU A 301 -2.08 14.25 9.69
CA LEU A 301 -2.08 14.30 8.21
C LEU A 301 -2.93 15.47 7.73
N VAL A 302 -2.64 15.98 6.54
CA VAL A 302 -3.51 16.96 5.88
C VAL A 302 -4.86 16.31 5.59
N SER A 303 -5.93 16.89 6.12
CA SER A 303 -7.29 16.39 5.95
C SER A 303 -7.90 16.79 4.61
N ASN A 304 -8.97 16.10 4.19
CA ASN A 304 -9.77 16.51 3.01
C ASN A 304 -10.32 17.93 3.17
N GLY A 305 -10.68 18.34 4.39
CA GLY A 305 -11.19 19.68 4.69
C GLY A 305 -10.13 20.76 4.52
N GLU A 306 -8.90 20.52 4.95
CA GLU A 306 -7.77 21.42 4.70
C GLU A 306 -7.44 21.50 3.20
N PHE A 307 -7.39 20.35 2.53
CA PHE A 307 -7.10 20.27 1.10
C PHE A 307 -8.18 20.92 0.23
N HIS A 308 -9.44 20.94 0.70
CA HIS A 308 -10.53 21.64 0.01
C HIS A 308 -10.22 23.11 -0.22
N ARG A 309 -9.56 23.79 0.73
CA ARG A 309 -9.21 25.20 0.56
C ARG A 309 -8.25 25.42 -0.62
N PHE A 310 -7.25 24.55 -0.78
CA PHE A 310 -6.36 24.56 -1.95
C PHE A 310 -7.14 24.40 -3.26
N VAL A 311 -8.08 23.45 -3.32
CA VAL A 311 -8.93 23.23 -4.50
C VAL A 311 -9.79 24.47 -4.77
N ALA A 312 -10.47 24.98 -3.76
CA ALA A 312 -11.41 26.11 -3.87
C ALA A 312 -10.73 27.43 -4.27
N GLU A 313 -9.48 27.65 -3.84
CA GLU A 313 -8.69 28.83 -4.21
C GLU A 313 -7.99 28.69 -5.58
N GLY A 314 -8.30 27.63 -6.33
CA GLY A 314 -7.79 27.43 -7.69
C GLY A 314 -6.39 26.81 -7.74
N GLY A 315 -6.02 26.01 -6.74
CA GLY A 315 -4.73 25.31 -6.66
C GLY A 315 -4.43 24.44 -7.89
N TYR A 316 -5.44 23.74 -8.41
CA TYR A 316 -5.31 22.96 -9.65
C TYR A 316 -5.29 23.83 -10.91
N ALA A 317 -5.66 25.11 -10.84
CA ALA A 317 -5.71 26.00 -12.01
C ALA A 317 -4.46 26.86 -12.19
N ARG A 318 -3.49 26.80 -11.27
CA ARG A 318 -2.34 27.72 -11.21
C ARG A 318 -1.01 26.99 -11.32
N GLU A 319 -0.35 27.11 -12.47
CA GLU A 319 0.90 26.41 -12.79
C GLU A 319 2.01 26.64 -11.77
N ARG A 320 2.11 27.86 -11.24
CA ARG A 320 3.17 28.27 -10.30
C ARG A 320 3.31 27.43 -9.03
N TYR A 321 2.28 26.67 -8.65
CA TYR A 321 2.35 25.77 -7.49
C TYR A 321 2.96 24.41 -7.82
N TRP A 322 3.00 24.02 -9.09
CA TRP A 322 3.32 22.67 -9.50
C TRP A 322 4.78 22.58 -9.97
N PRO A 323 5.49 21.49 -9.65
CA PRO A 323 6.66 21.10 -10.42
C PRO A 323 6.29 20.93 -11.90
N ALA A 324 7.23 21.19 -12.82
CA ALA A 324 6.95 21.12 -14.26
C ALA A 324 6.35 19.77 -14.70
N GLU A 325 6.91 18.65 -14.24
CA GLU A 325 6.35 17.30 -14.48
C GLU A 325 4.94 17.15 -13.91
N GLY A 326 4.69 17.72 -12.73
CA GLY A 326 3.38 17.68 -12.08
C GLY A 326 2.31 18.49 -12.81
N TRP A 327 2.68 19.64 -13.38
CA TRP A 327 1.78 20.41 -14.22
C TRP A 327 1.44 19.67 -15.52
N ALA A 328 2.45 19.11 -16.18
CA ALA A 328 2.26 18.31 -17.39
C ALA A 328 1.37 17.09 -17.12
N TRP A 329 1.58 16.39 -16.00
CA TRP A 329 0.70 15.31 -15.55
C TRP A 329 -0.74 15.82 -15.36
N ARG A 330 -0.93 16.89 -14.59
CA ARG A 330 -2.25 17.47 -14.30
C ARG A 330 -2.99 17.78 -15.59
N GLU A 331 -2.32 18.39 -16.57
CA GLU A 331 -2.86 18.71 -17.89
C GLU A 331 -3.25 17.46 -18.67
N ALA A 332 -2.35 16.48 -18.74
CA ALA A 332 -2.58 15.23 -19.46
C ALA A 332 -3.79 14.46 -18.93
N VAL A 333 -3.98 14.39 -17.61
CA VAL A 333 -5.11 13.66 -16.99
C VAL A 333 -6.36 14.54 -16.77
N GLY A 334 -6.23 15.86 -16.97
CA GLY A 334 -7.30 16.83 -16.70
C GLY A 334 -7.74 16.86 -15.23
N ALA A 335 -6.81 16.73 -14.28
CA ALA A 335 -7.13 16.67 -12.86
C ALA A 335 -7.57 18.05 -12.33
N SER A 336 -8.65 18.08 -11.54
CA SER A 336 -9.20 19.31 -10.93
C SER A 336 -9.45 19.18 -9.43
N ALA A 337 -9.22 17.99 -8.87
CA ALA A 337 -9.40 17.62 -7.47
C ALA A 337 -8.71 16.26 -7.25
N PRO A 338 -8.48 15.84 -5.99
CA PRO A 338 -7.93 14.52 -5.69
C PRO A 338 -8.69 13.38 -6.37
N GLN A 339 -7.98 12.34 -6.81
CA GLN A 339 -8.51 11.22 -7.59
C GLN A 339 -9.76 10.58 -6.96
N PHE A 340 -9.78 10.44 -5.64
CA PHE A 340 -10.82 9.72 -4.91
C PHE A 340 -11.94 10.62 -4.40
N TRP A 341 -11.94 11.92 -4.75
CA TRP A 341 -13.12 12.76 -4.58
C TRP A 341 -14.13 12.42 -5.69
N ALA A 342 -15.26 11.85 -5.30
CA ALA A 342 -16.19 11.28 -6.26
C ALA A 342 -16.91 12.37 -7.06
N ALA A 343 -17.10 12.12 -8.36
CA ALA A 343 -17.96 12.96 -9.19
C ALA A 343 -19.37 13.05 -8.57
N GLY A 344 -19.93 14.27 -8.55
CA GLY A 344 -21.20 14.55 -7.86
C GLY A 344 -21.10 14.64 -6.33
N GLY A 345 -19.89 14.73 -5.77
CA GLY A 345 -19.63 14.89 -4.34
C GLY A 345 -19.46 13.57 -3.60
N GLY A 346 -18.87 13.62 -2.41
CA GLY A 346 -18.57 12.45 -1.58
C GLY A 346 -17.16 11.89 -1.80
N LEU A 347 -16.84 10.83 -1.05
CA LEU A 347 -15.53 10.18 -1.07
C LEU A 347 -15.64 8.76 -1.65
N ARG A 348 -14.78 8.43 -2.60
CA ARG A 348 -14.60 7.08 -3.11
C ARG A 348 -13.85 6.26 -2.05
N LEU A 349 -14.51 5.23 -1.52
CA LEU A 349 -13.91 4.21 -0.67
C LEU A 349 -13.50 3.01 -1.53
N LEU A 350 -12.84 2.02 -0.92
CA LEU A 350 -12.35 0.84 -1.63
C LEU A 350 -13.44 0.14 -2.47
N LEU A 351 -14.53 -0.29 -1.81
CA LEU A 351 -15.61 -1.04 -2.47
C LEU A 351 -16.91 -0.23 -2.64
N SER A 352 -16.94 1.01 -2.16
CA SER A 352 -18.17 1.81 -2.10
C SER A 352 -17.91 3.31 -2.23
N LYS A 353 -18.95 4.10 -2.00
CA LYS A 353 -18.90 5.56 -1.92
C LYS A 353 -19.52 5.98 -0.59
N ALA A 354 -18.93 6.97 0.06
CA ALA A 354 -19.47 7.60 1.26
C ALA A 354 -19.77 9.09 1.02
N PRO A 355 -20.57 9.74 1.87
CA PRO A 355 -20.55 11.19 1.99
C PRO A 355 -19.13 11.70 2.24
N MET A 356 -18.87 12.97 1.95
CA MET A 356 -17.52 13.50 2.08
C MET A 356 -17.06 13.43 3.54
N GLN A 357 -15.85 12.91 3.75
CA GLN A 357 -15.24 12.77 5.07
C GLN A 357 -14.15 13.84 5.22
N TRP A 358 -14.55 15.01 5.71
CA TRP A 358 -13.69 16.20 5.75
C TRP A 358 -12.55 16.10 6.76
N ASP A 359 -12.72 15.33 7.82
CA ASP A 359 -11.73 15.08 8.88
C ASP A 359 -10.83 13.86 8.60
N TRP A 360 -11.01 13.17 7.48
CA TRP A 360 -10.13 12.07 7.04
C TRP A 360 -8.93 12.60 6.28
N PRO A 361 -7.80 11.87 6.23
CA PRO A 361 -6.65 12.29 5.45
C PRO A 361 -7.01 12.41 3.98
N VAL A 362 -6.46 13.42 3.32
CA VAL A 362 -6.53 13.52 1.87
C VAL A 362 -5.62 12.47 1.25
N VAL A 363 -6.14 11.74 0.24
CA VAL A 363 -5.37 10.76 -0.53
C VAL A 363 -5.02 11.36 -1.87
N VAL A 364 -3.72 11.54 -2.13
CA VAL A 364 -3.17 12.27 -3.27
C VAL A 364 -1.88 11.63 -3.76
N ASN A 365 -1.50 11.91 -5.00
CA ASN A 365 -0.17 11.61 -5.49
C ASN A 365 0.86 12.66 -5.00
N ARG A 366 2.13 12.46 -5.33
CA ARG A 366 3.21 13.35 -4.85
C ARG A 366 3.15 14.73 -5.48
N HIS A 367 2.76 14.84 -6.76
CA HIS A 367 2.65 16.15 -7.42
C HIS A 367 1.62 17.05 -6.74
N GLU A 368 0.45 16.49 -6.39
CA GLU A 368 -0.60 17.18 -5.67
C GLU A 368 -0.16 17.58 -4.25
N ALA A 369 0.56 16.71 -3.53
CA ALA A 369 1.12 17.03 -2.21
C ALA A 369 2.13 18.20 -2.28
N MET A 370 3.03 18.19 -3.27
CA MET A 370 4.00 19.27 -3.48
C MET A 370 3.30 20.59 -3.85
N ALA A 371 2.28 20.53 -4.70
CA ALA A 371 1.53 21.73 -5.09
C ALA A 371 0.75 22.36 -3.92
N TYR A 372 0.18 21.53 -3.04
CA TYR A 372 -0.43 22.01 -1.82
C TYR A 372 0.60 22.69 -0.89
N CYS A 373 1.80 22.12 -0.73
CA CYS A 373 2.87 22.72 0.08
C CYS A 373 3.32 24.08 -0.47
N ALA A 374 3.47 24.20 -1.79
CA ALA A 374 3.82 25.46 -2.45
C ALA A 374 2.73 26.52 -2.25
N TRP A 375 1.45 26.16 -2.43
CA TRP A 375 0.32 27.06 -2.18
C TRP A 375 0.25 27.50 -0.71
N ARG A 376 0.38 26.57 0.24
CA ARG A 376 0.39 26.92 1.68
C ARG A 376 1.52 27.86 2.04
N SER A 377 2.68 27.69 1.42
CA SER A 377 3.83 28.58 1.63
C SER A 377 3.54 29.98 1.11
N GLU A 378 2.94 30.11 -0.09
CA GLU A 378 2.51 31.43 -0.63
C GLU A 378 1.46 32.10 0.26
N VAL A 379 0.47 31.35 0.74
CA VAL A 379 -0.60 31.87 1.62
C VAL A 379 -0.05 32.42 2.94
N GLU A 380 1.02 31.82 3.46
CA GLU A 380 1.64 32.21 4.74
C GLU A 380 2.92 33.05 4.56
N ASP A 381 3.18 33.54 3.34
CA ASP A 381 4.36 34.35 3.00
C ASP A 381 5.69 33.69 3.42
N LEU A 382 5.79 32.37 3.20
CA LEU A 382 6.97 31.58 3.50
C LEU A 382 7.80 31.33 2.23
N ALA A 383 9.08 31.64 2.32
CA ALA A 383 10.06 31.35 1.28
C ALA A 383 11.10 30.32 1.77
N PRO A 384 11.78 29.60 0.87
CA PRO A 384 12.91 28.75 1.25
C PRO A 384 13.94 29.52 2.12
N PRO A 385 14.55 28.87 3.13
CA PRO A 385 14.43 27.44 3.46
C PRO A 385 13.25 27.09 4.40
N VAL A 386 12.41 28.06 4.78
CA VAL A 386 11.32 27.86 5.77
C VAL A 386 9.95 27.58 5.12
N ALA A 387 9.91 27.43 3.79
CA ALA A 387 8.71 27.03 3.07
C ALA A 387 8.25 25.62 3.49
N TYR A 388 6.95 25.38 3.38
CA TYR A 388 6.39 24.06 3.64
C TYR A 388 6.82 23.05 2.57
N ARG A 389 6.97 21.82 3.03
CA ARG A 389 7.25 20.63 2.23
C ARG A 389 6.62 19.40 2.90
N PRO A 390 6.51 18.27 2.20
CA PRO A 390 6.40 16.98 2.87
C PRO A 390 7.59 16.76 3.84
N PRO A 391 7.44 15.92 4.88
CA PRO A 391 8.55 15.59 5.76
C PRO A 391 9.65 14.82 5.02
N THR A 392 10.84 14.74 5.61
CA THR A 392 11.84 13.76 5.20
C THR A 392 11.57 12.40 5.84
N GLU A 393 12.10 11.32 5.27
CA GLU A 393 12.07 9.99 5.88
C GLU A 393 12.75 9.99 7.26
N ALA A 394 13.82 10.78 7.40
CA ALA A 394 14.57 10.96 8.64
C ALA A 394 13.76 11.69 9.72
N GLU A 395 12.98 12.73 9.37
CA GLU A 395 12.11 13.43 10.31
C GLU A 395 11.02 12.51 10.88
N LEU A 396 10.37 11.71 10.02
CA LEU A 396 9.37 10.74 10.46
C LEU A 396 9.98 9.62 11.31
N ALA A 397 11.15 9.11 10.92
CA ALA A 397 11.88 8.12 11.71
C ALA A 397 12.28 8.67 13.08
N LEU A 398 12.71 9.94 13.16
CA LEU A 398 13.05 10.61 14.40
C LEU A 398 11.83 10.72 15.32
N LEU A 399 10.66 11.11 14.79
CA LEU A 399 9.42 11.16 15.59
C LEU A 399 9.04 9.80 16.16
N ARG A 400 9.15 8.73 15.37
CA ARG A 400 8.88 7.36 15.83
C ARG A 400 9.88 6.93 16.91
N ALA A 401 11.16 7.23 16.73
CA ALA A 401 12.20 6.93 17.73
C ALA A 401 12.01 7.72 19.03
N GLN A 402 11.65 9.00 18.94
CA GLN A 402 11.34 9.84 20.11
C GLN A 402 10.10 9.32 20.84
N ASN A 403 9.08 8.86 20.13
CA ASN A 403 7.91 8.23 20.74
C ASN A 403 8.31 6.97 21.53
N ALA A 404 9.03 6.05 20.88
CA ALA A 404 9.56 4.83 21.49
C ALA A 404 10.35 5.11 22.78
N ALA A 405 11.26 6.09 22.73
CA ALA A 405 12.04 6.50 23.89
C ALA A 405 11.18 7.07 25.02
N GLN A 406 10.15 7.87 24.69
CA GLN A 406 9.24 8.46 25.68
C GLN A 406 8.35 7.40 26.35
N ALA A 407 7.91 6.35 25.66
CA ALA A 407 7.24 5.22 26.33
C ALA A 407 8.15 4.44 27.23
N ALA A 408 9.36 4.11 26.75
CA ALA A 408 10.31 3.36 27.53
C ALA A 408 10.61 4.09 28.86
N ALA A 409 10.81 5.41 28.79
CA ALA A 409 10.96 6.26 29.97
C ALA A 409 9.72 6.28 30.88
N ALA A 410 8.53 6.13 30.32
CA ALA A 410 7.26 6.01 31.05
C ALA A 410 6.92 4.59 31.51
N GLY A 411 7.82 3.61 31.32
CA GLY A 411 7.61 2.21 31.70
C GLY A 411 6.56 1.47 30.87
N ALA A 412 6.20 1.97 29.68
CA ALA A 412 5.29 1.27 28.78
C ALA A 412 6.02 0.13 28.04
N ALA A 413 5.34 -1.01 27.88
CA ALA A 413 5.91 -2.19 27.24
C ALA A 413 6.01 -2.08 25.71
N ASP A 414 5.18 -1.26 25.06
CA ASP A 414 5.28 -0.96 23.63
C ASP A 414 4.65 0.41 23.30
N ASP A 415 5.30 1.18 22.42
CA ASP A 415 4.64 2.19 21.59
C ASP A 415 5.34 2.40 20.24
N GLY A 416 5.73 1.30 19.61
CA GLY A 416 5.87 1.17 18.15
C GLY A 416 4.51 1.19 17.41
N LEU A 417 3.51 1.85 18.01
CA LEU A 417 2.16 2.24 17.57
C LEU A 417 1.17 1.14 17.15
N GLY A 418 1.10 0.02 17.89
CA GLY A 418 0.21 -1.13 17.61
C GLY A 418 -1.31 -0.88 17.50
N ASP A 419 -1.82 0.32 17.77
CA ASP A 419 -3.22 0.70 17.51
C ASP A 419 -3.45 1.37 16.14
N ALA A 420 -2.39 1.51 15.32
CA ALA A 420 -2.46 2.04 13.97
C ALA A 420 -3.60 1.42 13.14
N ASN A 421 -4.18 2.24 12.26
CA ASN A 421 -5.08 1.76 11.21
C ASN A 421 -4.25 1.07 10.12
N GLY A 422 -3.91 -0.19 10.34
CA GLY A 422 -3.23 -1.06 9.38
C GLY A 422 -3.76 -2.49 9.50
N GLY A 423 -3.24 -3.38 8.67
CA GLY A 423 -3.55 -4.81 8.69
C GLY A 423 -5.02 -5.12 8.38
N LEU A 424 -5.69 -4.28 7.59
CA LEU A 424 -7.13 -4.37 7.32
C LEU A 424 -7.96 -4.33 8.62
N ARG A 425 -7.55 -3.53 9.61
CA ARG A 425 -8.41 -3.19 10.76
C ARG A 425 -9.74 -2.60 10.27
N TRP A 426 -9.63 -1.71 9.29
CA TRP A 426 -10.72 -1.13 8.52
C TRP A 426 -10.42 -1.28 7.02
N SER A 427 -11.44 -1.16 6.17
CA SER A 427 -11.31 -1.10 4.70
C SER A 427 -11.31 0.34 4.16
N SER A 428 -10.89 1.28 4.99
CA SER A 428 -10.85 2.70 4.70
C SER A 428 -9.85 3.43 5.59
N GLU A 429 -9.59 4.68 5.24
CA GLU A 429 -9.02 5.63 6.18
C GLU A 429 -9.97 5.87 7.37
N ALA A 430 -9.48 6.60 8.36
CA ALA A 430 -10.21 7.08 9.53
C ALA A 430 -9.89 8.58 9.74
N PRO A 431 -10.67 9.31 10.57
CA PRO A 431 -10.36 10.69 10.91
C PRO A 431 -8.91 10.82 11.39
N VAL A 432 -8.25 11.92 11.03
CA VAL A 432 -6.80 12.14 11.26
C VAL A 432 -6.39 12.19 12.74
N ASP A 433 -7.37 12.20 13.65
CA ASP A 433 -7.22 12.20 15.11
C ASP A 433 -7.93 11.00 15.79
N ALA A 434 -8.43 10.03 15.00
CA ALA A 434 -9.20 8.89 15.53
C ALA A 434 -8.32 7.87 16.26
N MET A 435 -7.10 7.66 15.79
CA MET A 435 -6.11 6.80 16.45
C MET A 435 -5.40 7.58 17.55
N ARG A 436 -4.90 6.87 18.56
CA ARG A 436 -4.23 7.50 19.70
C ARG A 436 -3.01 8.28 19.22
N ALA A 437 -2.86 9.50 19.72
CA ALA A 437 -1.64 10.27 19.49
C ALA A 437 -0.41 9.58 20.09
N ALA A 438 0.71 9.69 19.38
CA ALA A 438 2.04 9.46 19.93
C ALA A 438 2.28 10.41 21.13
N ARG A 439 3.20 10.04 22.01
CA ARG A 439 3.64 10.87 23.14
C ARG A 439 4.30 12.17 22.68
N THR A 440 4.81 12.19 21.45
CA THR A 440 5.29 13.39 20.77
C THR A 440 4.14 14.32 20.31
N GLY A 441 2.88 13.96 20.51
CA GLY A 441 1.70 14.72 20.12
C GLY A 441 1.20 14.45 18.70
N HIS A 442 1.85 13.56 17.94
CA HIS A 442 1.53 13.29 16.55
C HIS A 442 0.60 12.07 16.40
N HIS A 443 -0.50 12.20 15.68
CA HIS A 443 -1.36 11.09 15.27
C HIS A 443 -0.76 10.35 14.06
N ASP A 444 -1.22 9.14 13.75
CA ASP A 444 -0.95 8.43 12.48
C ASP A 444 0.52 8.45 12.01
N LEU A 445 1.49 8.25 12.92
CA LEU A 445 2.89 8.05 12.49
C LEU A 445 3.09 6.69 11.78
N LEU A 446 2.14 5.76 11.97
CA LEU A 446 1.95 4.50 11.25
C LEU A 446 0.47 4.31 10.90
N GLY A 447 0.20 3.66 9.77
CA GLY A 447 -1.13 3.35 9.28
C GLY A 447 -1.91 4.56 8.79
N ASN A 448 -3.20 4.32 8.56
CA ASN A 448 -4.17 5.20 7.90
C ASN A 448 -3.83 5.37 6.40
N VAL A 449 -2.74 6.07 6.09
CA VAL A 449 -2.21 6.24 4.73
C VAL A 449 -0.68 6.28 4.77
N TRP A 450 -0.05 5.80 3.70
CA TRP A 450 1.36 6.07 3.43
C TRP A 450 1.62 7.57 3.42
N GLN A 451 2.82 7.98 3.83
CA GLN A 451 3.20 9.38 3.92
C GLN A 451 4.26 9.70 2.87
N HIS A 452 3.91 10.58 1.92
CA HIS A 452 4.86 11.11 0.95
C HIS A 452 6.02 11.81 1.66
N CYS A 453 7.24 11.42 1.32
CA CYS A 453 8.46 12.06 1.79
C CYS A 453 9.08 12.92 0.67
N THR A 454 9.94 13.85 1.08
CA THR A 454 10.70 14.65 0.12
C THR A 454 11.82 13.85 -0.56
N ASP A 455 12.35 12.86 0.13
CA ASP A 455 13.50 12.04 -0.27
C ASP A 455 13.21 11.23 -1.54
N GLU A 456 14.18 11.24 -2.45
CA GLU A 456 14.26 10.27 -3.54
C GLU A 456 14.59 8.88 -2.98
N ALA A 457 14.12 7.83 -3.66
CA ALA A 457 14.51 6.47 -3.36
C ALA A 457 16.02 6.34 -3.59
N ALA A 458 16.75 6.00 -2.53
CA ALA A 458 18.20 5.87 -2.56
C ALA A 458 18.68 4.73 -1.65
N PRO A 459 19.78 4.05 -2.01
CA PRO A 459 20.34 2.99 -1.20
C PRO A 459 20.87 3.53 0.14
N LEU A 460 20.74 2.74 1.20
CA LEU A 460 21.49 2.99 2.44
C LEU A 460 22.95 2.53 2.26
N ASP A 461 23.86 3.02 3.10
CA ASP A 461 25.26 2.58 3.03
C ASP A 461 25.33 1.08 3.36
N GLY A 462 25.92 0.30 2.46
CA GLY A 462 25.94 -1.16 2.57
C GLY A 462 24.68 -1.86 2.03
N PHE A 463 23.83 -1.17 1.28
CA PHE A 463 22.78 -1.81 0.48
C PHE A 463 23.38 -2.81 -0.52
N GLU A 464 22.76 -3.97 -0.62
CA GLU A 464 23.03 -5.00 -1.62
C GLU A 464 21.68 -5.48 -2.17
N PRO A 465 21.47 -5.51 -3.49
CA PRO A 465 20.21 -6.00 -4.06
C PRO A 465 19.99 -7.46 -3.69
N HIS A 466 18.75 -7.81 -3.32
CA HIS A 466 18.49 -9.19 -2.89
C HIS A 466 18.65 -10.16 -4.07
N ARG A 467 19.51 -11.18 -3.94
CA ARG A 467 19.76 -12.19 -5.00
C ARG A 467 18.52 -12.87 -5.59
N LEU A 468 17.45 -12.94 -4.80
CA LEU A 468 16.17 -13.55 -5.20
C LEU A 468 15.26 -12.60 -5.97
N TYR A 469 15.41 -11.30 -5.77
CA TYR A 469 14.59 -10.28 -6.41
C TYR A 469 15.41 -9.01 -6.70
N PRO A 470 16.46 -9.10 -7.54
CA PRO A 470 17.38 -7.99 -7.76
C PRO A 470 16.70 -6.77 -8.38
N ALA A 471 15.65 -6.99 -9.17
CA ALA A 471 14.87 -5.93 -9.81
C ALA A 471 13.86 -5.23 -8.87
N TYR A 472 13.83 -5.57 -7.57
CA TYR A 472 12.92 -4.93 -6.62
C TYR A 472 13.35 -3.48 -6.35
N SER A 473 14.47 -3.25 -5.67
CA SER A 473 14.84 -1.90 -5.22
C SER A 473 15.83 -1.16 -6.12
N GLU A 474 16.87 -1.84 -6.60
CA GLU A 474 17.98 -1.19 -7.30
C GLU A 474 17.56 -0.37 -8.54
N PRO A 475 16.65 -0.85 -9.42
CA PRO A 475 16.19 -0.08 -10.58
C PRO A 475 15.44 1.21 -10.21
N MET A 476 15.00 1.35 -8.96
CA MET A 476 14.17 2.46 -8.48
C MET A 476 15.03 3.62 -7.96
N PHE A 477 16.35 3.43 -7.85
CA PHE A 477 17.32 4.48 -7.54
C PHE A 477 17.65 5.31 -8.80
N ASP A 478 16.61 5.73 -9.52
CA ASP A 478 16.69 6.38 -10.83
C ASP A 478 16.50 7.92 -10.75
N GLY A 479 16.39 8.47 -9.55
CA GLY A 479 16.07 9.88 -9.31
C GLY A 479 14.64 10.28 -9.69
N ARG A 480 13.76 9.30 -9.95
CA ARG A 480 12.36 9.51 -10.34
C ARG A 480 11.38 8.79 -9.41
N HIS A 481 11.85 7.96 -8.49
CA HIS A 481 11.03 7.40 -7.42
C HIS A 481 11.32 8.10 -6.10
N PHE A 482 10.28 8.26 -5.29
CA PHE A 482 10.36 8.98 -4.01
C PHE A 482 9.84 8.11 -2.89
N ILE A 483 10.37 8.32 -1.69
CA ILE A 483 10.06 7.52 -0.52
C ILE A 483 8.64 7.80 -0.01
N LEU A 484 7.96 6.71 0.35
CA LEU A 484 6.78 6.71 1.20
C LEU A 484 7.08 5.87 2.46
N THR A 485 6.60 6.31 3.61
CA THR A 485 6.74 5.54 4.86
C THR A 485 5.44 5.45 5.65
N GLY A 486 5.35 4.46 6.54
CA GLY A 486 4.32 4.38 7.58
C GLY A 486 3.18 3.42 7.32
N GLY A 487 2.96 2.95 6.09
CA GLY A 487 1.86 2.04 5.76
C GLY A 487 0.48 2.72 5.72
N SER A 488 -0.47 2.06 5.07
CA SER A 488 -1.89 2.45 5.00
C SER A 488 -2.78 1.49 5.79
N PHE A 489 -4.09 1.74 5.78
CA PHE A 489 -5.10 0.79 6.31
C PHE A 489 -5.03 -0.60 5.67
N ALA A 490 -4.58 -0.69 4.42
CA ALA A 490 -4.49 -1.93 3.65
C ALA A 490 -3.15 -2.67 3.83
N THR A 491 -2.12 -1.98 4.33
CA THR A 491 -0.80 -2.55 4.54
C THR A 491 -0.84 -3.65 5.59
N GLY A 492 -0.21 -4.79 5.33
CA GLY A 492 -0.12 -5.92 6.26
C GLY A 492 1.29 -6.49 6.35
N GLY A 493 1.51 -7.38 7.30
CA GLY A 493 2.78 -8.10 7.44
C GLY A 493 3.97 -7.20 7.75
N ALA A 494 5.13 -7.52 7.16
CA ALA A 494 6.39 -6.82 7.42
C ALA A 494 6.35 -5.34 6.99
N PHE A 495 5.53 -5.00 6.00
CA PHE A 495 5.35 -3.62 5.53
C PHE A 495 4.68 -2.68 6.55
N CYS A 496 4.07 -3.22 7.62
CA CYS A 496 3.57 -2.42 8.74
C CYS A 496 4.71 -1.88 9.63
N SER A 497 5.96 -2.27 9.39
CA SER A 497 7.09 -1.86 10.22
C SER A 497 7.35 -0.36 10.13
N ALA A 498 7.74 0.24 11.26
CA ALA A 498 8.22 1.62 11.31
C ALA A 498 9.46 1.90 10.45
N ARG A 499 10.17 0.84 10.04
CA ARG A 499 11.36 0.88 9.19
C ARG A 499 11.07 0.66 7.71
N THR A 500 9.84 0.31 7.35
CA THR A 500 9.50 0.07 5.97
C THR A 500 9.67 1.34 5.15
N ARG A 501 10.42 1.18 4.07
CA ARG A 501 10.60 2.16 3.03
C ARG A 501 9.87 1.62 1.81
N ASN A 502 8.97 2.40 1.26
CA ASN A 502 8.31 2.12 0.00
C ASN A 502 8.65 3.25 -0.97
N TYR A 503 8.45 3.05 -2.26
CA TYR A 503 8.78 4.04 -3.27
C TYR A 503 7.77 3.99 -4.42
N PHE A 504 7.51 5.14 -5.03
CA PHE A 504 6.73 5.22 -6.26
C PHE A 504 7.13 6.44 -7.08
N ARG A 505 6.88 6.38 -8.40
CA ARG A 505 6.90 7.57 -9.24
C ARG A 505 5.84 8.59 -8.78
N PRO A 506 6.10 9.90 -8.91
CA PRO A 506 5.24 10.95 -8.38
C PRO A 506 3.77 10.95 -8.80
N HIS A 507 3.45 10.39 -9.96
CA HIS A 507 2.13 10.40 -10.55
C HIS A 507 1.25 9.21 -10.15
N PHE A 508 1.82 8.15 -9.56
CA PHE A 508 1.05 6.99 -9.13
C PHE A 508 0.23 7.33 -7.88
N PHE A 509 -1.03 6.91 -7.91
CA PHE A 509 -1.85 6.88 -6.71
C PHE A 509 -1.51 5.66 -5.88
N GLN A 510 -1.51 5.85 -4.57
CA GLN A 510 -1.46 4.82 -3.55
C GLN A 510 -2.52 5.19 -2.50
N HIS A 511 -2.70 4.38 -1.46
CA HIS A 511 -3.36 4.85 -0.23
C HIS A 511 -2.38 5.76 0.53
N ALA A 512 -2.06 6.92 -0.07
CA ALA A 512 -1.03 7.84 0.37
C ALA A 512 -1.57 9.26 0.54
N GLY A 513 -1.20 9.87 1.67
CA GLY A 513 -1.39 11.28 1.97
C GLY A 513 -0.06 11.89 2.37
N PHE A 514 -0.10 13.01 3.09
CA PHE A 514 1.11 13.71 3.51
C PHE A 514 0.87 14.58 4.74
N ARG A 515 1.97 15.04 5.34
CA ARG A 515 2.02 16.07 6.39
C ARG A 515 2.76 17.28 5.87
N LEU A 516 2.48 18.45 6.43
CA LEU A 516 3.35 19.60 6.25
C LEU A 516 4.47 19.56 7.28
N ALA A 517 5.68 19.83 6.82
CA ALA A 517 6.84 20.13 7.63
C ALA A 517 7.54 21.38 7.07
N ARG A 518 8.30 22.06 7.92
CA ARG A 518 9.23 23.12 7.52
C ARG A 518 10.45 23.14 8.41
N THR A 519 11.60 23.51 7.84
CA THR A 519 12.82 23.68 8.61
C THR A 519 12.77 25.01 9.38
N LEU A 520 13.32 25.03 10.59
CA LEU A 520 13.47 26.25 11.39
C LEU A 520 14.81 26.93 11.08
N ARG A 521 14.87 28.27 11.25
CA ARG A 521 16.10 29.05 11.07
C ARG A 521 17.08 28.87 12.22
#